data_AF-A0A286TTC7-F1
#
_entry.id   AF-A0A286TTC7-F1
#
_cell.length_a   1.000
_cell.length_b   1.000
_cell.length_c   1.000
_cell.angle_alpha   90.00
_cell.angle_beta   90.00
_cell.angle_gamma   90.00
#
_symmetry.space_group_name_H-M   'P 1'
#
loop_
_entity.id
_entity.type
_entity.pdbx_description
1 polymer ?
#
loop_
_entity_poly.entity_id
_entity_poly.type
_entity_poly.pdbx_seq_one_letter_code
_entity_poly.pdbx_strand_id
1 'polypeptide(L)'
;MVKESLIDVEPEHLKLIKKILKRHIVYKTVWAYGSRVNWTASQFSDLNLVVFEVNTVKLGELKEEFAESDLPFSIDIMSWEKIPEKCKNKIREKYVVLQNKSELEGWKECRLGAVILSNVQSINKDYPYNTIQYLDTGSITCGKINSFQELLLEDAPGSAKRLVKHNDIVYSTVRQIQRHYGFITNPPPNVVVSTGFSVIEIKTNLAESLFIYYYLTSTEIVEILDAIADRELEAIFCKRSDKNNVPTSQ
;
A
#
# COMPACT_ATOMS: atom_id res chain seq x y z
N MET A 1 -20.13 8.92 39.24
CA MET A 1 -20.83 9.20 37.97
C MET A 1 -20.29 8.24 36.91
N VAL A 2 -21.09 7.25 36.51
CA VAL A 2 -20.72 6.32 35.44
C VAL A 2 -20.82 7.10 34.12
N LYS A 3 -19.76 7.11 33.32
CA LYS A 3 -19.78 7.67 31.97
C LYS A 3 -20.82 6.87 31.18
N GLU A 4 -21.91 7.49 30.74
CA GLU A 4 -22.86 6.82 29.86
C GLU A 4 -22.12 6.31 28.64
N SER A 5 -22.17 4.99 28.42
CA SER A 5 -21.64 4.41 27.19
C SER A 5 -22.51 4.91 26.03
N LEU A 6 -21.89 5.27 24.91
CA LEU A 6 -22.63 5.74 23.74
C LEU A 6 -23.30 4.58 22.98
N ILE A 7 -22.93 3.34 23.30
CA ILE A 7 -23.41 2.12 22.64
C ILE A 7 -23.52 0.97 23.64
N ASP A 8 -24.52 0.13 23.47
CA ASP A 8 -24.78 -1.08 24.25
C ASP A 8 -23.86 -2.24 23.83
N VAL A 9 -22.57 -2.06 24.14
CA VAL A 9 -21.48 -3.02 23.94
C VAL A 9 -20.51 -2.89 25.10
N GLU A 10 -20.14 -4.01 25.73
CA GLU A 10 -19.16 -4.01 26.81
C GLU A 10 -17.79 -3.45 26.35
N PRO A 11 -17.04 -2.74 27.21
CA PRO A 11 -15.80 -2.10 26.82
C PRO A 11 -14.75 -3.04 26.22
N GLU A 12 -14.63 -4.28 26.70
CA GLU A 12 -13.67 -5.25 26.18
C GLU A 12 -14.02 -5.73 24.77
N HIS A 13 -15.31 -6.04 24.53
CA HIS A 13 -15.81 -6.35 23.18
C HIS A 13 -15.63 -5.16 22.24
N LEU A 14 -15.89 -3.93 22.70
CA LEU A 14 -15.70 -2.73 21.89
C LEU A 14 -14.22 -2.51 21.52
N LYS A 15 -13.28 -2.83 22.41
CA LYS A 15 -11.84 -2.81 22.12
C LYS A 15 -11.48 -3.85 21.06
N LEU A 16 -11.99 -5.07 21.17
CA LEU A 16 -11.77 -6.14 20.17
C LEU A 16 -12.30 -5.72 18.80
N ILE A 17 -13.53 -5.17 18.74
CA ILE A 17 -14.13 -4.66 17.52
C ILE A 17 -13.24 -3.60 16.88
N LYS A 18 -12.82 -2.59 17.64
CA LYS A 18 -11.94 -1.54 17.13
C LYS A 18 -10.57 -2.07 16.69
N LYS A 19 -10.04 -3.12 17.33
CA LYS A 19 -8.79 -3.76 16.93
C LYS A 19 -8.93 -4.46 15.58
N ILE A 20 -10.00 -5.22 15.37
CA ILE A 20 -10.30 -5.90 14.10
C ILE A 20 -10.50 -4.86 12.97
N LEU A 21 -11.32 -3.83 13.20
CA LEU A 21 -11.54 -2.77 12.21
C LEU A 21 -10.23 -2.07 11.80
N LYS A 22 -9.36 -1.76 12.77
CA LYS A 22 -8.05 -1.15 12.48
C LYS A 22 -7.10 -2.09 11.74
N ARG A 23 -7.17 -3.40 11.92
CA ARG A 23 -6.31 -4.34 11.20
C ARG A 23 -6.69 -4.42 9.72
N HIS A 24 -7.99 -4.44 9.41
CA HIS A 24 -8.46 -4.66 8.05
C HIS A 24 -8.73 -3.36 7.28
N ILE A 25 -9.31 -2.35 7.92
CA ILE A 25 -9.86 -1.17 7.23
C ILE A 25 -9.47 0.14 7.93
N VAL A 26 -8.21 0.27 8.34
CA VAL A 26 -7.68 1.41 9.11
C VAL A 26 -8.05 2.80 8.56
N TYR A 27 -8.20 2.95 7.24
CA TYR A 27 -8.50 4.23 6.58
C TYR A 27 -10.00 4.50 6.37
N LYS A 28 -10.87 3.55 6.73
CA LYS A 28 -12.31 3.65 6.43
C LYS A 28 -13.09 4.20 7.61
N THR A 29 -14.13 4.97 7.30
CA THR A 29 -15.11 5.37 8.31
C THR A 29 -16.02 4.18 8.61
N VAL A 30 -16.32 3.98 9.90
CA VAL A 30 -17.22 2.92 10.36
C VAL A 30 -18.21 3.50 11.36
N TRP A 31 -19.49 3.35 11.06
CA TRP A 31 -20.57 3.71 11.98
C TRP A 31 -21.25 2.45 12.49
N ALA A 32 -21.60 2.46 13.78
CA ALA A 32 -22.59 1.56 14.34
C ALA A 32 -23.97 2.22 14.29
N TYR A 33 -25.01 1.42 14.09
CA TYR A 33 -26.40 1.86 14.13
C TYR A 33 -27.29 0.75 14.71
N GLY A 34 -28.61 0.99 14.75
CA GLY A 34 -29.58 -0.03 15.13
C GLY A 34 -29.77 -0.18 16.64
N SER A 35 -30.22 -1.36 17.07
CA SER A 35 -30.72 -1.63 18.42
C SER A 35 -29.70 -1.30 19.52
N ARG A 36 -28.43 -1.68 19.33
CA ARG A 36 -27.35 -1.42 20.30
C ARG A 36 -26.98 0.05 20.44
N VAL A 37 -27.17 0.85 19.39
CA VAL A 37 -27.01 2.31 19.47
C VAL A 37 -28.25 2.96 20.09
N ASN A 38 -29.41 2.37 19.85
CA ASN A 38 -30.68 2.87 20.39
C ASN A 38 -30.94 2.45 21.84
N TRP A 39 -30.09 1.60 22.44
CA TRP A 39 -30.29 1.00 23.75
C TRP A 39 -31.60 0.19 23.85
N THR A 40 -32.00 -0.43 22.74
CA THR A 40 -33.17 -1.31 22.63
C THR A 40 -32.78 -2.75 22.29
N ALA A 41 -31.50 -3.09 22.43
CA ALA A 41 -30.98 -4.41 22.10
C ALA A 41 -31.29 -5.43 23.20
N SER A 42 -31.51 -6.68 22.79
CA SER A 42 -31.44 -7.85 23.66
C SER A 42 -30.03 -8.43 23.65
N GLN A 43 -29.72 -9.35 24.58
CA GLN A 43 -28.42 -10.03 24.62
C GLN A 43 -28.05 -10.76 23.32
N PHE A 44 -29.04 -11.20 22.54
CA PHE A 44 -28.85 -11.91 21.27
C PHE A 44 -28.89 -11.00 20.04
N SER A 45 -29.10 -9.69 20.23
CA SER A 45 -29.15 -8.75 19.12
C SER A 45 -27.76 -8.63 18.47
N ASP A 46 -27.74 -8.47 17.16
CA ASP A 46 -26.53 -8.17 16.42
C ASP A 46 -26.00 -6.76 16.72
N LEU A 47 -24.73 -6.52 16.38
CA LEU A 47 -24.20 -5.17 16.22
C LEU A 47 -24.18 -4.83 14.74
N ASN A 48 -24.96 -3.83 14.34
CA ASN A 48 -25.05 -3.38 12.97
C ASN A 48 -23.98 -2.32 12.68
N LEU A 49 -23.11 -2.60 11.72
CA LEU A 49 -22.05 -1.71 11.26
C LEU A 49 -22.23 -1.35 9.79
N VAL A 50 -21.90 -0.11 9.45
CA VAL A 50 -21.75 0.32 8.07
C VAL A 50 -20.36 0.89 7.84
N VAL A 51 -19.74 0.43 6.75
CA VAL A 51 -18.40 0.82 6.32
C VAL A 51 -18.51 1.62 5.03
N PHE A 52 -17.83 2.76 4.99
CA PHE A 52 -17.80 3.65 3.83
C PHE A 52 -16.67 3.24 2.87
N GLU A 53 -16.91 3.34 1.57
CA GLU A 53 -15.92 3.17 0.51
C GLU A 53 -15.18 1.81 0.55
N VAL A 54 -15.86 0.73 0.94
CA VAL A 54 -15.26 -0.62 1.07
C VAL A 54 -15.56 -1.52 -0.14
N ASN A 55 -14.56 -2.27 -0.61
CA ASN A 55 -14.74 -3.24 -1.69
C ASN A 55 -15.32 -4.58 -1.15
N THR A 56 -15.79 -5.44 -2.05
CA THR A 56 -16.44 -6.70 -1.68
C THR A 56 -15.50 -7.73 -1.04
N VAL A 57 -14.24 -7.77 -1.47
CA VAL A 57 -13.24 -8.71 -0.93
C VAL A 57 -12.95 -8.38 0.52
N LYS A 58 -12.64 -7.13 0.82
CA LYS A 58 -12.34 -6.66 2.17
C LYS A 58 -13.54 -6.76 3.11
N LEU A 59 -14.74 -6.54 2.58
CA LEU A 59 -15.97 -6.74 3.34
C LEU A 59 -16.17 -8.24 3.70
N GLY A 60 -15.79 -9.16 2.81
CA GLY A 60 -15.81 -10.60 3.06
C GLY A 60 -14.83 -11.02 4.16
N GLU A 61 -13.56 -10.63 4.04
CA GLU A 61 -12.52 -10.90 5.04
C GLU A 61 -12.92 -10.38 6.43
N LEU A 62 -13.51 -9.18 6.49
CA LEU A 62 -13.94 -8.60 7.75
C LEU A 62 -15.09 -9.39 8.39
N LYS A 63 -16.03 -9.89 7.58
CA LYS A 63 -17.13 -10.72 8.08
C LYS A 63 -16.62 -12.05 8.64
N GLU A 64 -15.66 -12.67 7.97
CA GLU A 64 -15.03 -13.91 8.41
C GLU A 64 -14.29 -13.72 9.75
N GLU A 65 -13.43 -12.71 9.85
CA GLU A 65 -12.69 -12.41 11.09
C GLU A 65 -13.64 -12.13 12.27
N PHE A 66 -14.77 -11.45 12.04
CA PHE A 66 -15.75 -11.25 13.11
C PHE A 66 -16.52 -12.53 13.47
N ALA A 67 -16.83 -13.38 12.50
CA ALA A 67 -17.50 -14.66 12.75
C ALA A 67 -16.61 -15.63 13.55
N GLU A 68 -15.29 -15.56 13.37
CA GLU A 68 -14.30 -16.37 14.10
C GLU A 68 -13.87 -15.75 15.44
N SER A 69 -14.33 -14.54 15.76
CA SER A 69 -13.94 -13.83 16.99
C SER A 69 -14.71 -14.29 18.23
N ASP A 70 -14.13 -14.09 19.41
CA ASP A 70 -14.73 -14.42 20.72
C ASP A 70 -15.88 -13.47 21.15
N LEU A 71 -16.53 -12.78 20.21
CA LEU A 71 -17.63 -11.89 20.54
C LEU A 71 -18.90 -12.69 20.90
N PRO A 72 -19.64 -12.31 21.96
CA PRO A 72 -20.84 -13.05 22.38
C PRO A 72 -22.07 -12.78 21.50
N PHE A 73 -21.94 -11.99 20.43
CA PHE A 73 -23.00 -11.64 19.48
C PHE A 73 -22.41 -11.48 18.08
N SER A 74 -23.27 -11.65 17.07
CA SER A 74 -22.89 -11.45 15.67
C SER A 74 -22.74 -9.97 15.32
N ILE A 75 -21.90 -9.70 14.33
CA ILE A 75 -21.75 -8.38 13.73
C ILE A 75 -22.28 -8.43 12.31
N ASP A 76 -23.31 -7.64 12.00
CA ASP A 76 -23.74 -7.43 10.63
C ASP A 76 -23.02 -6.22 10.03
N ILE A 77 -22.45 -6.40 8.84
CA ILE A 77 -21.64 -5.38 8.18
C ILE A 77 -22.11 -5.16 6.75
N MET A 78 -22.40 -3.89 6.44
CA MET A 78 -22.81 -3.45 5.12
C MET A 78 -21.88 -2.36 4.56
N SER A 79 -21.77 -2.29 3.23
CA SER A 79 -21.18 -1.15 2.53
C SER A 79 -22.21 -0.03 2.44
N TRP A 80 -21.84 1.19 2.85
CA TRP A 80 -22.72 2.37 2.82
C TRP A 80 -23.31 2.60 1.43
N GLU A 81 -22.51 2.42 0.39
CA GLU A 81 -22.85 2.66 -1.01
C GLU A 81 -23.97 1.73 -1.49
N LYS A 82 -24.10 0.55 -0.90
CA LYS A 82 -25.11 -0.45 -1.25
C LYS A 82 -26.45 -0.28 -0.50
N ILE A 83 -26.51 0.62 0.49
CA ILE A 83 -27.72 0.84 1.29
C ILE A 83 -28.69 1.77 0.54
N PRO A 84 -29.99 1.43 0.43
CA PRO A 84 -31.00 2.33 -0.12
C PRO A 84 -31.10 3.66 0.65
N GLU A 85 -31.33 4.78 -0.04
CA GLU A 85 -31.30 6.12 0.58
C GLU A 85 -32.30 6.30 1.72
N LYS A 86 -33.48 5.66 1.61
CA LYS A 86 -34.48 5.62 2.69
C LYS A 86 -33.92 5.03 3.99
N CYS A 87 -33.09 4.00 3.89
CA CYS A 87 -32.44 3.37 5.04
C CYS A 87 -31.29 4.25 5.58
N LYS A 88 -30.51 4.87 4.69
CA LYS A 88 -29.45 5.81 5.10
C LYS A 88 -29.99 6.97 5.93
N ASN A 89 -31.16 7.52 5.59
CA ASN A 89 -31.78 8.58 6.37
C ASN A 89 -32.05 8.17 7.82
N LYS A 90 -32.57 6.96 8.04
CA LYS A 90 -32.77 6.41 9.39
C LYS A 90 -31.46 6.22 10.15
N ILE A 91 -30.40 5.78 9.47
CA ILE A 91 -29.08 5.63 10.09
C ILE A 91 -28.52 7.00 10.50
N ARG A 92 -28.70 8.03 9.67
CA ARG A 92 -28.25 9.40 9.97
C ARG A 92 -28.96 10.02 11.17
N GLU A 93 -30.19 9.62 11.47
CA GLU A 93 -30.92 10.09 12.66
C GLU A 93 -30.20 9.71 13.96
N LYS A 94 -29.63 8.49 14.04
CA LYS A 94 -28.90 8.04 15.22
C LYS A 94 -27.88 6.94 14.88
N TYR A 95 -26.60 7.29 15.06
CA TYR A 95 -25.46 6.40 14.86
C TYR A 95 -24.35 6.72 15.86
N VAL A 96 -23.41 5.79 16.02
CA VAL A 96 -22.19 6.00 16.80
C VAL A 96 -20.99 5.77 15.88
N VAL A 97 -20.07 6.72 15.83
CA VAL A 97 -18.82 6.56 15.08
C VAL A 97 -17.88 5.64 15.86
N LEU A 98 -17.58 4.46 15.30
CA LEU A 98 -16.61 3.54 15.89
C LEU A 98 -15.19 3.81 15.41
N GLN A 99 -15.05 4.25 14.16
CA GLN A 99 -13.79 4.61 13.53
C GLN A 99 -14.02 5.77 12.58
N ASN A 100 -13.28 6.87 12.78
CA ASN A 100 -13.24 7.97 11.82
C ASN A 100 -12.30 7.61 10.66
N LYS A 101 -12.51 8.26 9.51
CA LYS A 101 -11.50 8.33 8.45
C LYS A 101 -10.17 8.78 9.08
N SER A 102 -9.13 7.96 8.95
CA SER A 102 -7.79 8.26 9.44
C SER A 102 -7.27 9.57 8.80
N GLU A 103 -6.32 10.26 9.45
CA GLU A 103 -5.55 11.40 8.91
C GLU A 103 -4.88 11.13 7.55
N LEU A 104 -4.90 9.88 7.10
CA LEU A 104 -4.51 9.45 5.75
C LEU A 104 -5.58 9.75 4.69
N GLU A 105 -6.39 10.80 4.88
CA GLU A 105 -7.22 11.37 3.83
C GLU A 105 -6.37 11.67 2.58
N GLY A 106 -6.81 11.12 1.44
CA GLY A 106 -6.10 11.22 0.17
C GLY A 106 -5.38 9.95 -0.22
N TRP A 107 -5.16 8.99 0.70
CA TRP A 107 -4.57 7.71 0.32
C TRP A 107 -5.57 6.82 -0.47
N LYS A 108 -5.18 6.35 -1.65
CA LYS A 108 -6.00 5.55 -2.58
C LYS A 108 -5.29 4.26 -2.96
N GLU A 109 -6.00 3.14 -2.91
CA GLU A 109 -5.50 1.87 -3.44
C GLU A 109 -5.35 1.88 -4.98
N CYS A 110 -4.23 1.40 -5.52
CA CYS A 110 -3.82 1.34 -6.93
C CYS A 110 -2.81 0.20 -7.15
N ARG A 111 -2.49 -0.22 -8.38
CA ARG A 111 -1.44 -1.24 -8.61
C ARG A 111 -0.04 -0.63 -8.71
N LEU A 112 1.04 -1.38 -8.44
CA LEU A 112 2.42 -0.85 -8.55
C LEU A 112 2.63 -0.26 -9.95
N GLY A 113 2.27 -1.06 -10.96
CA GLY A 113 2.43 -0.71 -12.37
C GLY A 113 1.63 0.54 -12.78
N ALA A 114 0.66 0.99 -11.99
CA ALA A 114 0.00 2.26 -12.26
C ALA A 114 0.91 3.45 -11.97
N VAL A 115 1.77 3.35 -10.95
CA VAL A 115 2.60 4.45 -10.43
C VAL A 115 4.08 4.35 -10.81
N ILE A 116 4.51 3.23 -11.40
CA ILE A 116 5.89 3.03 -11.86
C ILE A 116 5.99 2.85 -13.37
N LEU A 117 7.21 3.03 -13.87
CA LEU A 117 7.72 2.53 -15.13
C LEU A 117 8.93 1.63 -14.81
N SER A 118 9.24 0.67 -15.68
CA SER A 118 10.41 -0.19 -15.49
C SER A 118 11.25 -0.32 -16.76
N ASN A 119 12.57 -0.39 -16.57
CA ASN A 119 13.56 -0.64 -17.62
C ASN A 119 13.42 0.31 -18.83
N VAL A 120 13.12 1.58 -18.58
CA VAL A 120 12.77 2.58 -19.61
C VAL A 120 13.93 2.87 -20.55
N GLN A 121 15.16 2.92 -20.01
CA GLN A 121 16.34 3.32 -20.75
C GLN A 121 17.42 2.25 -20.72
N SER A 122 18.11 2.08 -21.84
CA SER A 122 19.27 1.21 -22.00
C SER A 122 20.26 1.82 -22.98
N ILE A 123 21.52 1.46 -22.85
CA ILE A 123 22.56 1.84 -23.80
C ILE A 123 22.22 1.31 -25.20
N ASN A 124 22.65 2.04 -26.22
CA ASN A 124 22.53 1.68 -27.62
C ASN A 124 23.86 2.00 -28.33
N LYS A 125 23.88 1.89 -29.66
CA LYS A 125 25.08 2.16 -30.46
C LYS A 125 25.56 3.61 -30.40
N ASP A 126 24.67 4.53 -30.02
CA ASP A 126 24.92 5.97 -29.96
C ASP A 126 25.25 6.43 -28.53
N TYR A 127 25.55 5.49 -27.62
CA TYR A 127 25.90 5.82 -26.25
C TYR A 127 27.22 6.62 -26.21
N PRO A 128 27.26 7.81 -25.57
CA PRO A 128 28.33 8.78 -25.81
C PRO A 128 29.62 8.54 -25.01
N TYR A 129 29.66 7.52 -24.15
CA TYR A 129 30.79 7.25 -23.26
C TYR A 129 31.52 5.96 -23.65
N ASN A 130 32.86 6.03 -23.71
CA ASN A 130 33.71 4.86 -23.95
C ASN A 130 34.04 4.09 -22.66
N THR A 131 33.87 4.72 -21.50
CA THR A 131 34.01 4.10 -20.17
C THR A 131 32.72 4.22 -19.39
N ILE A 132 32.41 3.17 -18.63
CA ILE A 132 31.19 3.08 -17.82
C ILE A 132 31.53 2.82 -16.36
N GLN A 133 30.66 3.32 -15.48
CA GLN A 133 30.61 2.88 -14.09
C GLN A 133 29.55 1.79 -13.97
N TYR A 134 30.00 0.55 -14.02
CA TYR A 134 29.12 -0.62 -14.02
C TYR A 134 28.67 -1.00 -12.60
N LEU A 135 27.36 -1.21 -12.44
CA LEU A 135 26.76 -1.74 -11.22
C LEU A 135 26.13 -3.12 -11.49
N ASP A 136 26.73 -4.16 -10.91
CA ASP A 136 26.18 -5.52 -10.91
C ASP A 136 25.35 -5.81 -9.64
N THR A 137 24.63 -6.94 -9.66
CA THR A 137 23.73 -7.33 -8.56
C THR A 137 24.44 -7.62 -7.24
N GLY A 138 25.67 -8.14 -7.26
CA GLY A 138 26.44 -8.43 -6.06
C GLY A 138 27.12 -7.20 -5.45
N SER A 139 27.20 -6.10 -6.19
CA SER A 139 27.80 -4.84 -5.73
C SER A 139 26.85 -3.96 -4.90
N ILE A 140 25.62 -4.42 -4.65
CA ILE A 140 24.64 -3.73 -3.82
C ILE A 140 23.92 -4.68 -2.86
N THR A 141 23.75 -4.26 -1.61
CA THR A 141 22.98 -5.04 -0.63
C THR A 141 22.32 -4.12 0.38
N CYS A 142 21.02 -4.32 0.63
CA CYS A 142 20.25 -3.56 1.62
C CYS A 142 20.39 -2.03 1.44
N GLY A 143 20.36 -1.55 0.19
CA GLY A 143 20.49 -0.13 -0.13
C GLY A 143 21.91 0.44 -0.11
N LYS A 144 22.92 -0.37 0.22
CA LYS A 144 24.32 0.04 0.25
C LYS A 144 25.02 -0.42 -1.02
N ILE A 145 25.49 0.54 -1.82
CA ILE A 145 26.37 0.30 -2.96
C ILE A 145 27.79 0.23 -2.43
N ASN A 146 28.47 -0.90 -2.64
CA ASN A 146 29.84 -1.11 -2.15
C ASN A 146 30.85 -0.40 -3.06
N SER A 147 30.70 -0.56 -4.37
CA SER A 147 31.54 0.08 -5.39
C SER A 147 30.87 0.02 -6.76
N PHE A 148 31.34 0.87 -7.66
CA PHE A 148 31.13 0.73 -9.11
C PHE A 148 32.39 0.14 -9.72
N GLN A 149 32.23 -0.71 -10.74
CA GLN A 149 33.35 -1.21 -11.53
C GLN A 149 33.57 -0.27 -12.71
N GLU A 150 34.76 0.32 -12.82
CA GLU A 150 35.11 1.13 -13.99
C GLU A 150 35.57 0.21 -15.12
N LEU A 151 34.86 0.24 -16.25
CA LEU A 151 35.10 -0.64 -17.39
C LEU A 151 35.15 0.17 -18.69
N LEU A 152 35.96 -0.28 -19.65
CA LEU A 152 35.78 0.10 -21.05
C LEU A 152 34.46 -0.50 -21.55
N LEU A 153 33.71 0.26 -22.35
CA LEU A 153 32.40 -0.18 -22.87
C LEU A 153 32.52 -1.44 -23.73
N GLU A 154 33.64 -1.59 -24.46
CA GLU A 154 33.94 -2.77 -25.29
C GLU A 154 34.18 -4.04 -24.47
N ASP A 155 34.71 -3.89 -23.24
CA ASP A 155 34.99 -4.98 -22.30
C ASP A 155 33.80 -5.25 -21.36
N ALA A 156 32.75 -4.43 -21.43
CA ALA A 156 31.61 -4.53 -20.53
C ALA A 156 30.87 -5.86 -20.73
N PRO A 157 30.39 -6.50 -19.65
CA PRO A 157 29.63 -7.74 -19.77
C PRO A 157 28.34 -7.50 -20.56
N GLY A 158 27.85 -8.51 -21.28
CA GLY A 158 26.62 -8.40 -22.07
C GLY A 158 25.35 -8.05 -21.26
N SER A 159 25.42 -8.14 -19.91
CA SER A 159 24.38 -7.70 -18.98
C SER A 159 24.45 -6.20 -18.65
N ALA A 160 25.57 -5.50 -18.89
CA ALA A 160 25.69 -4.06 -18.68
C ALA A 160 24.89 -3.32 -19.75
N LYS A 161 23.62 -3.03 -19.47
CA LYS A 161 22.73 -2.43 -20.48
C LYS A 161 21.84 -1.31 -19.96
N ARG A 162 21.34 -1.40 -18.73
CA ARG A 162 20.27 -0.51 -18.25
C ARG A 162 20.86 0.81 -17.78
N LEU A 163 20.16 1.89 -18.05
CA LEU A 163 20.52 3.23 -17.55
C LEU A 163 19.66 3.58 -16.34
N VAL A 164 20.21 4.41 -15.47
CA VAL A 164 19.54 4.89 -14.25
C VAL A 164 19.63 6.41 -14.15
N LYS A 165 18.65 7.01 -13.51
CA LYS A 165 18.64 8.44 -13.15
C LYS A 165 18.50 8.63 -11.65
N HIS A 166 18.66 9.88 -11.21
CA HIS A 166 18.36 10.28 -9.85
C HIS A 166 16.91 9.91 -9.48
N ASN A 167 16.73 9.30 -8.31
CA ASN A 167 15.48 8.76 -7.75
C ASN A 167 14.95 7.46 -8.37
N ASP A 168 15.72 6.81 -9.24
CA ASP A 168 15.41 5.43 -9.63
C ASP A 168 15.71 4.45 -8.50
N ILE A 169 14.96 3.35 -8.49
CA ILE A 169 15.24 2.20 -7.64
C ILE A 169 15.81 1.09 -8.52
N VAL A 170 16.95 0.53 -8.14
CA VAL A 170 17.44 -0.73 -8.72
C VAL A 170 17.00 -1.88 -7.81
N TYR A 171 16.40 -2.91 -8.40
CA TYR A 171 15.86 -4.04 -7.64
C TYR A 171 16.16 -5.36 -8.34
N SER A 172 16.91 -6.26 -7.69
CA SER A 172 17.31 -7.53 -8.29
C SER A 172 16.10 -8.38 -8.66
N THR A 173 16.13 -8.95 -9.87
CA THR A 173 15.15 -9.94 -10.34
C THR A 173 15.54 -11.37 -10.01
N VAL A 174 16.72 -11.57 -9.42
CA VAL A 174 17.23 -12.87 -8.98
C VAL A 174 17.07 -12.93 -7.46
N ARG A 175 16.27 -13.89 -6.97
CA ARG A 175 16.03 -14.23 -5.54
C ARG A 175 16.03 -13.02 -4.62
N GLN A 176 14.86 -12.41 -4.49
CA GLN A 176 14.61 -11.14 -3.82
C GLN A 176 15.02 -11.19 -2.33
N ILE A 177 15.04 -12.38 -1.71
CA ILE A 177 15.53 -12.58 -0.35
C ILE A 177 17.00 -12.17 -0.13
N GLN A 178 17.81 -12.09 -1.19
CA GLN A 178 19.19 -11.60 -1.13
C GLN A 178 19.26 -10.07 -0.91
N ARG A 179 18.14 -9.35 -1.04
CA ARG A 179 18.03 -7.91 -0.76
C ARG A 179 19.02 -7.05 -1.55
N HIS A 180 19.33 -7.48 -2.78
CA HIS A 180 20.10 -6.72 -3.74
C HIS A 180 19.22 -5.65 -4.39
N TYR A 181 18.96 -4.60 -3.63
CA TYR A 181 18.21 -3.42 -4.05
C TYR A 181 18.89 -2.16 -3.57
N GLY A 182 18.56 -1.02 -4.17
CA GLY A 182 18.95 0.28 -3.66
C GLY A 182 18.34 1.45 -4.39
N PHE A 183 18.55 2.63 -3.80
CA PHE A 183 18.02 3.90 -4.26
C PHE A 183 19.13 4.72 -4.89
N ILE A 184 18.97 5.09 -6.16
CA ILE A 184 19.99 5.80 -6.94
C ILE A 184 19.89 7.30 -6.67
N THR A 185 20.98 7.89 -6.20
CA THR A 185 21.08 9.33 -5.92
C THR A 185 22.23 9.95 -6.71
N ASN A 186 21.90 10.93 -7.54
CA ASN A 186 22.86 11.72 -8.33
C ASN A 186 23.94 10.86 -9.03
N PRO A 187 23.54 9.85 -9.85
CA PRO A 187 24.50 8.98 -10.49
C PRO A 187 25.32 9.78 -11.53
N PRO A 188 26.61 9.47 -11.71
CA PRO A 188 27.37 9.92 -12.87
C PRO A 188 26.65 9.52 -14.18
N PRO A 189 26.78 10.33 -15.25
CA PRO A 189 26.01 10.11 -16.47
C PRO A 189 26.44 8.86 -17.26
N ASN A 190 27.59 8.27 -16.90
CA ASN A 190 28.11 7.03 -17.48
C ASN A 190 27.85 5.78 -16.61
N VAL A 191 26.94 5.85 -15.63
CA VAL A 191 26.52 4.67 -14.86
C VAL A 191 25.66 3.76 -15.74
N VAL A 192 26.04 2.49 -15.79
CA VAL A 192 25.28 1.43 -16.47
C VAL A 192 25.05 0.30 -15.48
N VAL A 193 23.81 -0.18 -15.38
CA VAL A 193 23.45 -1.24 -14.43
C VAL A 193 23.12 -2.55 -15.14
N SER A 194 23.33 -3.64 -14.42
CA SER A 194 23.08 -5.00 -14.92
C SER A 194 21.61 -5.22 -15.30
N THR A 195 21.36 -5.99 -16.35
CA THR A 195 20.04 -6.56 -16.67
C THR A 195 19.53 -7.52 -15.60
N GLY A 196 20.32 -7.85 -14.58
CA GLY A 196 19.87 -8.52 -13.36
C GLY A 196 19.01 -7.62 -12.45
N PHE A 197 18.99 -6.30 -12.68
CA PHE A 197 18.18 -5.35 -11.91
C PHE A 197 16.98 -4.83 -12.68
N SER A 198 15.76 -4.99 -12.18
CA SER A 198 14.67 -4.11 -12.60
C SER A 198 15.00 -2.67 -12.19
N VAL A 199 15.13 -1.77 -13.17
CA VAL A 199 15.24 -0.33 -12.90
C VAL A 199 13.82 0.22 -12.83
N ILE A 200 13.43 0.71 -11.67
CA ILE A 200 12.10 1.20 -11.37
C ILE A 200 12.14 2.72 -11.31
N GLU A 201 11.46 3.34 -12.26
CA GLU A 201 11.24 4.78 -12.33
C GLU A 201 9.85 5.11 -11.77
N ILE A 202 9.75 6.13 -10.92
CA ILE A 202 8.49 6.52 -10.29
C ILE A 202 7.85 7.68 -11.04
N LYS A 203 6.55 7.56 -11.35
CA LYS A 203 5.74 8.69 -11.84
C LYS A 203 5.53 9.65 -10.68
N THR A 204 6.36 10.67 -10.56
CA THR A 204 6.41 11.59 -9.40
C THR A 204 5.12 12.38 -9.18
N ASN A 205 4.29 12.56 -10.21
CA ASN A 205 2.94 13.10 -10.08
C ASN A 205 1.95 12.13 -9.40
N LEU A 206 2.33 10.86 -9.25
CA LEU A 206 1.53 9.79 -8.68
C LEU A 206 2.09 9.22 -7.38
N ALA A 207 3.40 9.20 -7.15
CA ALA A 207 3.95 8.67 -5.91
C ALA A 207 5.32 9.27 -5.60
N GLU A 208 5.64 9.32 -4.30
CA GLU A 208 6.96 9.70 -3.82
C GLU A 208 7.96 8.55 -3.93
N SER A 209 9.13 8.81 -4.50
CA SER A 209 10.09 7.75 -4.83
C SER A 209 10.67 7.06 -3.60
N LEU A 210 10.98 7.83 -2.55
CA LEU A 210 11.43 7.29 -1.27
C LEU A 210 10.36 6.43 -0.60
N PHE A 211 9.08 6.80 -0.69
CA PHE A 211 8.00 5.99 -0.14
C PHE A 211 7.94 4.62 -0.82
N ILE A 212 7.98 4.60 -2.16
CA ILE A 212 7.98 3.34 -2.93
C ILE A 212 9.22 2.51 -2.61
N TYR A 213 10.39 3.14 -2.47
CA TYR A 213 11.61 2.46 -2.05
C TYR A 213 11.46 1.80 -0.67
N TYR A 214 11.03 2.54 0.36
CA TYR A 214 10.83 1.98 1.70
C TYR A 214 9.78 0.87 1.74
N TYR A 215 8.72 1.00 0.94
CA TYR A 215 7.71 -0.03 0.81
C TYR A 215 8.29 -1.31 0.18
N LEU A 216 8.93 -1.19 -1.00
CA LEU A 216 9.48 -2.35 -1.72
C LEU A 216 10.60 -3.06 -0.95
N THR A 217 11.28 -2.34 -0.06
CA THR A 217 12.40 -2.87 0.74
C THR A 217 11.99 -3.34 2.13
N SER A 218 10.71 -3.17 2.50
CA SER A 218 10.17 -3.70 3.75
C SER A 218 10.20 -5.23 3.75
N THR A 219 10.44 -5.84 4.92
CA THR A 219 10.60 -7.30 5.03
C THR A 219 9.40 -8.06 4.48
N GLU A 220 8.19 -7.65 4.83
CA GLU A 220 6.95 -8.27 4.35
C GLU A 220 6.86 -8.25 2.81
N ILE A 221 7.18 -7.11 2.18
CA ILE A 221 7.11 -6.99 0.72
C ILE A 221 8.23 -7.76 0.03
N VAL A 222 9.44 -7.77 0.59
CA VAL A 222 10.55 -8.58 0.08
C VAL A 222 10.18 -10.07 0.09
N GLU A 223 9.59 -10.56 1.18
CA GLU A 223 9.16 -11.96 1.32
C GLU A 223 8.01 -12.30 0.36
N ILE A 224 7.04 -11.39 0.21
CA ILE A 224 5.95 -11.54 -0.79
C ILE A 224 6.53 -11.61 -2.21
N LEU A 225 7.45 -10.71 -2.56
CA LEU A 225 8.05 -10.67 -3.90
C LEU A 225 8.92 -11.91 -4.18
N ASP A 226 9.61 -12.44 -3.17
CA ASP A 226 10.39 -13.68 -3.31
C ASP A 226 9.46 -14.88 -3.57
N ALA A 227 8.35 -14.99 -2.82
CA ALA A 227 7.34 -16.02 -3.04
C ALA A 227 6.62 -15.90 -4.40
N ILE A 228 6.45 -14.68 -4.91
CA ILE A 228 5.86 -14.38 -6.23
C ILE A 228 6.87 -14.55 -7.37
N ALA A 229 8.17 -14.36 -7.15
CA ALA A 229 9.16 -14.66 -8.19
C ALA A 229 9.13 -16.15 -8.58
N ASP A 230 8.68 -17.01 -7.66
CA ASP A 230 8.35 -18.41 -7.93
C ASP A 230 6.96 -18.61 -8.60
N ARG A 231 6.07 -17.60 -8.64
CA ARG A 231 4.71 -17.62 -9.23
C ARG A 231 4.20 -16.20 -9.65
N GLU A 232 4.08 -15.91 -10.96
CA GLU A 232 3.64 -14.61 -11.54
C GLU A 232 2.52 -13.87 -10.76
N LEU A 233 2.69 -12.58 -10.39
CA LEU A 233 1.56 -11.80 -9.82
C LEU A 233 1.66 -10.25 -9.85
N GLU A 234 0.46 -9.65 -9.92
CA GLU A 234 0.11 -8.23 -9.80
C GLU A 234 -0.02 -7.79 -8.33
N ALA A 235 0.62 -6.68 -7.94
CA ALA A 235 0.55 -6.14 -6.57
C ALA A 235 -0.27 -4.83 -6.48
N ILE A 236 -1.02 -4.66 -5.37
CA ILE A 236 -1.88 -3.51 -4.99
C ILE A 236 -1.15 -2.64 -3.93
N PHE A 237 -1.33 -1.32 -3.98
CA PHE A 237 -0.57 -0.21 -3.36
C PHE A 237 -1.51 0.90 -2.91
N CYS A 238 -1.09 1.77 -2.00
CA CYS A 238 -1.82 2.99 -1.63
C CYS A 238 -1.03 4.25 -2.06
N LYS A 239 -1.67 5.23 -2.71
CA LYS A 239 -1.13 6.56 -3.12
C LYS A 239 -1.72 7.68 -2.29
N ARG A 240 -0.96 8.66 -1.79
CA ARG A 240 -1.47 9.96 -1.30
C ARG A 240 -1.89 10.89 -2.47
N SER A 241 -3.11 11.40 -2.44
CA SER A 241 -3.64 12.43 -3.35
C SER A 241 -3.19 13.80 -2.89
N ASP A 242 -2.45 14.53 -3.72
CA ASP A 242 -2.21 15.96 -3.49
C ASP A 242 -3.53 16.74 -3.63
N LYS A 243 -3.95 17.42 -2.57
CA LYS A 243 -5.01 18.43 -2.63
C LYS A 243 -4.38 19.71 -3.20
N ASN A 244 -4.38 19.85 -4.53
CA ASN A 244 -4.26 21.13 -5.21
C ASN A 244 -5.25 21.17 -6.39
N ASN A 245 -6.51 21.42 -6.07
CA ASN A 245 -7.44 22.13 -6.96
C ASN A 245 -8.62 22.61 -6.13
N VAL A 246 -8.49 23.82 -5.58
CA VAL A 246 -9.66 24.61 -5.17
C VAL A 246 -10.19 25.23 -6.45
N PRO A 247 -11.41 24.92 -6.92
CA PRO A 247 -12.05 25.71 -7.95
C PRO A 247 -12.36 27.07 -7.33
N THR A 248 -11.69 28.12 -7.79
CA THR A 248 -12.13 29.49 -7.53
C THR A 248 -13.45 29.66 -8.27
N SER A 249 -14.54 29.72 -7.52
CA SER A 249 -15.85 30.12 -8.02
C SER A 249 -15.79 31.58 -8.47
N GLN A 250 -16.02 31.81 -9.77
CA GLN A 250 -16.62 33.05 -10.27
C GLN A 250 -18.14 32.89 -10.26
#